data_AF-A0A535DNM3-F1
#
_entry.id   AF-A0A535DNM3-F1
#
_cell.length_a   1.000
_cell.length_b   1.000
_cell.length_c   1.000
_cell.angle_alpha   90.00
_cell.angle_beta   90.00
_cell.angle_gamma   90.00
#
_symmetry.space_group_name_H-M   'P 1'
#
loop_
_entity.id
_entity.type
_entity.pdbx_description
1 polymer ?
#
loop_
_entity_poly.entity_id
_entity_poly.type
_entity_poly.pdbx_seq_one_letter_code
_entity_poly.pdbx_strand_id
1 'polypeptide(L)'
;MTEDQPRLVVRVRDKGRAKPVPPEQRFVFNNITTKGQDFSGRTLESFSVSESTFESCRFDRLRLTRNYAQLGNGQKQAVYRDCSFDGAKIHGMGIGGFYRFERCSFRNVDLRNWFCAGAIDIVDCVFTGKLRKAVFMGAPPDEMRAQYRRDRNEFCGNDFSGAQLFDVGFRNGIDLTQQRLPMGPDYLYIPEAAGTLRAAWAEAITWTELEIRRVVLIWLGIGIEDMNRGQKQFHLRPKDSYGFGDMKRDMHRDG
;
A
#
# COMPACT_ATOMS: atom_id res chain seq x y z
N MET A 1 -55.06 2.23 -8.38
CA MET A 1 -54.06 2.06 -9.46
C MET A 1 -52.70 2.10 -8.79
N THR A 2 -52.06 0.95 -8.64
CA THR A 2 -50.73 0.82 -8.01
C THR A 2 -49.84 0.14 -9.03
N GLU A 3 -48.81 0.87 -9.46
CA GLU A 3 -47.83 0.47 -10.46
C GLU A 3 -47.03 -0.75 -10.02
N ASP A 4 -46.94 -1.72 -10.92
CA ASP A 4 -46.11 -2.91 -10.82
C ASP A 4 -44.70 -2.55 -11.33
N GLN A 5 -43.74 -2.39 -10.43
CA GLN A 5 -42.33 -2.21 -10.82
C GLN A 5 -41.65 -3.58 -10.96
N PRO A 6 -40.96 -3.86 -12.09
CA PRO A 6 -40.25 -5.12 -12.27
C PRO A 6 -39.06 -5.20 -11.31
N ARG A 7 -39.09 -6.19 -10.40
CA ARG A 7 -37.94 -6.57 -9.57
C ARG A 7 -36.81 -7.12 -10.45
N LEU A 8 -35.69 -6.40 -10.51
CA LEU A 8 -34.44 -6.88 -11.10
C LEU A 8 -33.92 -8.07 -10.28
N VAL A 9 -34.14 -9.30 -10.75
CA VAL A 9 -33.54 -10.50 -10.15
C VAL A 9 -32.10 -10.62 -10.66
N VAL A 10 -31.15 -10.09 -9.89
CA VAL A 10 -29.72 -10.32 -10.14
C VAL A 10 -29.40 -11.78 -9.80
N ARG A 11 -29.32 -12.63 -10.82
CA ARG A 11 -28.77 -13.99 -10.68
C ARG A 11 -27.25 -13.89 -10.63
N VAL A 12 -26.68 -13.87 -9.42
CA VAL A 12 -25.24 -14.05 -9.24
C VAL A 12 -24.89 -15.47 -9.68
N ARG A 13 -24.12 -15.59 -10.77
CA ARG A 13 -23.45 -16.85 -11.12
C ARG A 13 -22.33 -17.06 -10.11
N ASP A 14 -22.55 -17.94 -9.13
CA ASP A 14 -21.52 -18.49 -8.25
C ASP A 14 -20.50 -19.30 -9.09
N LYS A 15 -19.55 -18.62 -9.72
CA LYS A 15 -18.36 -19.27 -10.28
C LYS A 15 -17.34 -19.46 -9.17
N GLY A 16 -17.37 -20.67 -8.58
CA GLY A 16 -16.28 -21.25 -7.80
C GLY A 16 -16.40 -20.99 -6.30
N ARG A 17 -16.90 -21.96 -5.55
CA ARG A 17 -16.66 -22.03 -4.10
C ARG A 17 -15.15 -22.05 -3.88
N ALA A 18 -14.59 -20.97 -3.35
CA ALA A 18 -13.22 -20.96 -2.87
C ALA A 18 -13.06 -22.14 -1.88
N LYS A 19 -12.00 -22.94 -2.05
CA LYS A 19 -11.70 -24.01 -1.09
C LYS A 19 -11.59 -23.39 0.31
N PRO A 20 -12.21 -23.99 1.34
CA PRO A 20 -12.10 -23.51 2.71
C PRO A 20 -10.62 -23.42 3.13
N VAL A 21 -10.25 -22.29 3.75
CA VAL A 21 -8.91 -22.11 4.32
C VAL A 21 -8.79 -22.98 5.58
N PRO A 22 -7.75 -23.81 5.73
CA PRO A 22 -7.54 -24.60 6.94
C PRO A 22 -7.39 -23.72 8.18
N PRO A 23 -7.95 -24.09 9.36
CA PRO A 23 -7.88 -23.27 10.58
C PRO A 23 -6.47 -22.88 10.99
N GLU A 24 -5.49 -23.77 10.81
CA GLU A 24 -4.08 -23.55 11.14
C GLU A 24 -3.37 -22.56 10.19
N GLN A 25 -3.98 -22.26 9.04
CA GLN A 25 -3.51 -21.28 8.06
C GLN A 25 -4.31 -19.97 8.14
N ARG A 26 -5.07 -19.78 9.22
CA ARG A 26 -5.90 -18.62 9.44
C ARG A 26 -5.60 -18.00 10.79
N PHE A 27 -5.32 -16.70 10.77
CA PHE A 27 -5.41 -15.86 11.96
C PHE A 27 -6.65 -14.99 11.90
N VAL A 28 -7.43 -15.03 12.98
CA VAL A 28 -8.55 -14.13 13.25
C VAL A 28 -8.39 -13.60 14.66
N PHE A 29 -8.23 -12.30 14.78
CA PHE A 29 -8.17 -11.60 16.05
C PHE A 29 -9.31 -10.59 16.07
N ASN A 30 -10.15 -10.66 17.11
CA ASN A 30 -11.29 -9.78 17.25
C ASN A 30 -11.37 -9.24 18.68
N ASN A 31 -11.21 -7.92 18.83
CA ASN A 31 -11.29 -7.22 20.11
C ASN A 31 -10.42 -7.86 21.21
N ILE A 32 -9.17 -8.18 20.86
CA ILE A 32 -8.20 -8.71 21.83
C ILE A 32 -7.09 -7.71 22.11
N THR A 33 -6.52 -7.79 23.30
CA THR A 33 -5.23 -7.19 23.63
C THR A 33 -4.27 -8.29 24.00
N THR A 34 -3.10 -8.31 23.38
CA THR A 34 -2.08 -9.32 23.66
C THR A 34 -0.69 -8.73 23.66
N LYS A 35 0.19 -9.32 24.48
CA LYS A 35 1.54 -8.83 24.72
C LYS A 35 2.55 -9.96 24.67
N GLY A 36 3.68 -9.70 24.02
CA GLY A 36 4.84 -10.60 24.02
C GLY A 36 4.61 -11.95 23.35
N GLN A 37 3.55 -12.10 22.54
CA GLN A 37 3.22 -13.37 21.90
C GLN A 37 4.05 -13.60 20.65
N ASP A 38 4.38 -14.87 20.39
CA ASP A 38 5.13 -15.28 19.21
C ASP A 38 4.22 -16.00 18.21
N PHE A 39 4.00 -15.35 17.07
CA PHE A 39 3.25 -15.84 15.92
C PHE A 39 4.16 -16.14 14.72
N SER A 40 5.47 -16.24 14.94
CA SER A 40 6.48 -16.34 13.88
C SER A 40 6.44 -17.65 13.10
N GLY A 41 7.00 -17.62 11.88
CA GLY A 41 7.19 -18.79 11.02
C GLY A 41 5.91 -19.34 10.39
N ARG A 42 4.78 -18.66 10.57
CA ARG A 42 3.49 -19.11 10.07
C ARG A 42 3.34 -18.82 8.58
N THR A 43 2.74 -19.75 7.87
CA THR A 43 2.25 -19.55 6.51
C THR A 43 0.73 -19.52 6.58
N LEU A 44 0.15 -18.38 6.23
CA LEU A 44 -1.28 -18.15 6.32
C LEU A 44 -1.86 -17.87 4.93
N GLU A 45 -3.07 -18.36 4.71
CA GLU A 45 -3.90 -17.95 3.58
C GLU A 45 -4.87 -16.81 3.97
N SER A 46 -5.10 -16.60 5.27
CA SER A 46 -5.97 -15.53 5.78
C SER A 46 -5.40 -14.92 7.07
N PHE A 47 -5.31 -13.59 7.10
CA PHE A 47 -4.98 -12.82 8.29
C PHE A 47 -6.04 -11.73 8.45
N SER A 48 -6.86 -11.80 9.49
CA SER A 48 -7.91 -10.81 9.75
C SER A 48 -7.82 -10.32 11.19
N VAL A 49 -7.79 -8.99 11.32
CA VAL A 49 -7.77 -8.30 12.59
C VAL A 49 -8.90 -7.29 12.63
N SER A 50 -9.64 -7.30 13.74
CA SER A 50 -10.63 -6.29 14.06
C SER A 50 -10.40 -5.80 15.49
N GLU A 51 -10.32 -4.47 15.64
CA GLU A 51 -10.32 -3.78 16.94
C GLU A 51 -9.35 -4.36 17.99
N SER A 52 -8.17 -4.81 17.56
CA SER A 52 -7.24 -5.53 18.44
C SER A 52 -5.94 -4.75 18.67
N THR A 53 -5.27 -5.01 19.79
CA THR A 53 -3.97 -4.43 20.15
C THR A 53 -2.93 -5.52 20.37
N PHE A 54 -1.77 -5.34 19.76
CA PHE A 54 -0.60 -6.20 19.90
C PHE A 54 0.57 -5.36 20.43
N GLU A 55 1.14 -5.76 21.55
CA GLU A 55 2.29 -5.09 22.15
C GLU A 55 3.49 -6.02 22.21
N SER A 56 4.63 -5.62 21.67
CA SER A 56 5.87 -6.43 21.71
C SER A 56 5.70 -7.85 21.17
N CYS A 57 4.77 -8.05 20.23
CA CYS A 57 4.49 -9.35 19.62
C CYS A 57 5.39 -9.59 18.40
N ARG A 58 5.59 -10.86 18.06
CA ARG A 58 6.44 -11.29 16.95
C ARG A 58 5.62 -11.96 15.87
N PHE A 59 5.78 -11.49 14.64
CA PHE A 59 5.22 -12.04 13.42
C PHE A 59 6.36 -12.33 12.42
N ASP A 60 7.54 -12.69 12.93
CA ASP A 60 8.73 -12.88 12.12
C ASP A 60 8.54 -14.03 11.14
N ARG A 61 9.11 -13.91 9.94
CA ARG A 61 9.04 -14.92 8.88
C ARG A 61 7.60 -15.34 8.52
N LEU A 62 6.62 -14.49 8.81
CA LEU A 62 5.24 -14.66 8.39
C LEU A 62 5.15 -14.70 6.86
N ARG A 63 4.37 -15.62 6.32
CA ARG A 63 4.11 -15.72 4.89
C ARG A 63 2.63 -15.62 4.61
N LEU A 64 2.22 -14.56 3.92
CA LEU A 64 0.85 -14.39 3.45
C LEU A 64 0.80 -14.81 1.98
N THR A 65 0.13 -15.94 1.74
CA THR A 65 0.16 -16.65 0.46
C THR A 65 -0.99 -16.29 -0.48
N ARG A 66 -2.05 -15.66 0.05
CA ARG A 66 -3.16 -15.09 -0.72
C ARG A 66 -3.35 -13.62 -0.41
N ASN A 67 -4.02 -12.93 -1.33
CA ASN A 67 -4.33 -11.50 -1.26
C ASN A 67 -5.38 -11.11 -0.20
N TYR A 68 -5.58 -11.88 0.88
CA TYR A 68 -6.57 -11.60 1.92
C TYR A 68 -5.86 -11.34 3.26
N ALA A 69 -5.29 -10.15 3.38
CA ALA A 69 -4.71 -9.64 4.62
C ALA A 69 -5.46 -8.37 5.03
N GLN A 70 -6.20 -8.45 6.12
CA GLN A 70 -6.87 -7.32 6.76
C GLN A 70 -6.23 -7.08 8.11
N LEU A 71 -5.29 -6.12 8.15
CA LEU A 71 -4.48 -5.85 9.35
C LEU A 71 -5.21 -4.96 10.37
N GLY A 72 -6.37 -4.42 10.02
CA GLY A 72 -7.28 -3.81 10.98
C GLY A 72 -8.56 -3.32 10.33
N ASN A 73 -9.64 -3.44 11.08
CA ASN A 73 -10.97 -2.98 10.73
C ASN A 73 -11.80 -2.83 12.01
N GLY A 74 -13.02 -2.34 11.85
CA GLY A 74 -13.97 -2.09 12.92
C GLY A 74 -14.09 -0.59 13.20
N GLN A 75 -14.71 -0.28 14.33
CA GLN A 75 -14.91 1.07 14.81
C GLN A 75 -13.68 1.59 15.58
N LYS A 76 -12.80 0.68 16.03
CA LYS A 76 -11.55 1.00 16.72
C LYS A 76 -10.35 0.62 15.85
N GLN A 77 -9.35 1.49 15.85
CA GLN A 77 -8.09 1.25 15.16
C GLN A 77 -7.41 0.02 15.76
N ALA A 78 -7.00 -0.94 14.92
CA ALA A 78 -6.11 -2.00 15.37
C ALA A 78 -4.69 -1.43 15.57
N VAL A 79 -4.02 -1.80 16.65
CA VAL A 79 -2.71 -1.23 16.99
C VAL A 79 -1.67 -2.33 17.10
N TYR A 80 -0.55 -2.14 16.41
CA TYR A 80 0.65 -2.94 16.54
C TYR A 80 1.74 -2.02 17.06
N ARG A 81 2.17 -2.28 18.29
CA ARG A 81 3.14 -1.46 19.00
C ARG A 81 4.36 -2.28 19.36
N ASP A 82 5.54 -1.79 19.01
CA ASP A 82 6.82 -2.44 19.31
C ASP A 82 6.87 -3.90 18.78
N CYS A 83 6.10 -4.20 17.73
CA CYS A 83 6.00 -5.53 17.13
C CYS A 83 7.03 -5.74 16.00
N SER A 84 7.37 -7.00 15.71
CA SER A 84 8.30 -7.36 14.64
C SER A 84 7.64 -8.21 13.56
N PHE A 85 7.99 -7.96 12.31
CA PHE A 85 7.59 -8.70 11.11
C PHE A 85 8.84 -9.10 10.30
N ASP A 86 9.96 -9.35 10.99
CA ASP A 86 11.26 -9.48 10.34
C ASP A 86 11.32 -10.75 9.50
N GLY A 87 11.79 -10.63 8.26
CA GLY A 87 11.84 -11.72 7.28
C GLY A 87 10.48 -12.12 6.71
N ALA A 88 9.42 -11.35 6.97
CA ALA A 88 8.09 -11.63 6.44
C ALA A 88 8.05 -11.52 4.91
N LYS A 89 7.20 -12.34 4.30
CA LYS A 89 6.88 -12.29 2.87
C LYS A 89 5.39 -12.09 2.73
N ILE A 90 5.00 -10.88 2.37
CA ILE A 90 3.61 -10.49 2.32
C ILE A 90 3.29 -10.13 0.89
N HIS A 91 2.56 -11.02 0.23
CA HIS A 91 2.05 -10.82 -1.12
C HIS A 91 0.55 -10.61 -1.00
N GLY A 92 0.07 -9.40 -1.29
CA GLY A 92 -1.36 -9.17 -1.19
C GLY A 92 -1.80 -7.86 -1.80
N MET A 93 -2.92 -7.87 -2.52
CA MET A 93 -3.60 -6.65 -2.94
C MET A 93 -4.49 -6.11 -1.81
N GLY A 94 -4.34 -4.82 -1.50
CA GLY A 94 -5.34 -4.05 -0.74
C GLY A 94 -5.31 -4.30 0.77
N ILE A 95 -4.23 -3.90 1.44
CA ILE A 95 -4.20 -3.81 2.90
C ILE A 95 -4.82 -2.47 3.31
N GLY A 96 -6.08 -2.28 2.95
CA GLY A 96 -6.92 -1.20 3.46
C GLY A 96 -7.39 -1.48 4.88
N GLY A 97 -8.08 -0.51 5.48
CA GLY A 97 -8.68 -0.65 6.80
C GLY A 97 -8.25 0.45 7.76
N PHE A 98 -8.34 0.15 9.06
CA PHE A 98 -8.12 1.10 10.13
C PHE A 98 -7.15 0.52 11.16
N TYR A 99 -5.86 0.81 10.99
CA TYR A 99 -4.81 0.29 11.86
C TYR A 99 -3.60 1.22 11.99
N ARG A 100 -2.75 0.93 12.98
CA ARG A 100 -1.52 1.66 13.28
C ARG A 100 -0.37 0.69 13.48
N PHE A 101 0.74 0.96 12.82
CA PHE A 101 2.06 0.46 13.20
C PHE A 101 2.82 1.55 13.93
N GLU A 102 3.32 1.24 15.12
CA GLU A 102 4.07 2.16 15.98
C GLU A 102 5.34 1.46 16.47
N ARG A 103 6.51 2.00 16.12
CA ARG A 103 7.82 1.43 16.46
C ARG A 103 7.98 -0.04 16.05
N CYS A 104 7.39 -0.42 14.92
CA CYS A 104 7.48 -1.77 14.40
C CYS A 104 8.70 -1.98 13.50
N SER A 105 9.17 -3.22 13.42
CA SER A 105 10.24 -3.61 12.49
C SER A 105 9.73 -4.50 11.36
N PHE A 106 10.17 -4.17 10.15
CA PHE A 106 9.98 -4.92 8.92
C PHE A 106 11.34 -5.10 8.26
N ARG A 107 12.24 -5.83 8.92
CA ARG A 107 13.62 -6.04 8.42
C ARG A 107 13.68 -7.23 7.48
N ASN A 108 14.46 -7.13 6.41
CA ASN A 108 14.67 -8.20 5.43
C ASN A 108 13.36 -8.76 4.85
N VAL A 109 12.36 -7.91 4.64
CA VAL A 109 11.03 -8.33 4.15
C VAL A 109 10.99 -8.43 2.62
N ASP A 110 10.00 -9.17 2.11
CA ASP A 110 9.54 -9.10 0.72
C ASP A 110 8.07 -8.70 0.71
N LEU A 111 7.81 -7.40 0.58
CA LEU A 111 6.45 -6.85 0.52
C LEU A 111 6.10 -6.59 -0.94
N ARG A 112 5.00 -7.19 -1.42
CA ARG A 112 4.56 -7.06 -2.81
C ARG A 112 3.09 -6.68 -2.89
N ASN A 113 2.79 -5.70 -3.75
CA ASN A 113 1.46 -5.13 -3.95
C ASN A 113 0.87 -4.49 -2.69
N TRP A 114 1.74 -3.99 -1.81
CA TRP A 114 1.39 -3.44 -0.50
C TRP A 114 0.68 -2.08 -0.64
N PHE A 115 -0.64 -2.11 -0.81
CA PHE A 115 -1.45 -0.92 -1.03
C PHE A 115 -2.11 -0.45 0.27
N CYS A 116 -1.51 0.52 0.95
CA CYS A 116 -2.03 1.15 2.18
C CYS A 116 -2.99 2.30 1.84
N ALA A 117 -4.14 1.97 1.25
CA ALA A 117 -5.16 2.96 0.88
C ALA A 117 -6.30 3.10 1.91
N GLY A 118 -6.01 2.87 3.19
CA GLY A 118 -6.97 3.04 4.29
C GLY A 118 -6.63 4.20 5.22
N ALA A 119 -7.28 4.20 6.39
CA ALA A 119 -6.92 5.03 7.53
C ALA A 119 -5.79 4.33 8.31
N ILE A 120 -4.56 4.50 7.83
CA ILE A 120 -3.42 3.68 8.24
C ILE A 120 -2.29 4.59 8.73
N ASP A 121 -1.91 4.42 9.99
CA ASP A 121 -0.78 5.12 10.57
C ASP A 121 0.47 4.24 10.55
N ILE A 122 1.61 4.81 10.18
CA ILE A 122 2.92 4.15 10.21
C ILE A 122 3.92 5.12 10.81
N VAL A 123 4.31 4.85 12.06
CA VAL A 123 5.08 5.79 12.88
C VAL A 123 6.28 5.10 13.48
N ASP A 124 7.46 5.72 13.35
CA ASP A 124 8.74 5.25 13.89
C ASP A 124 9.09 3.81 13.48
N CYS A 125 8.63 3.36 12.31
CA CYS A 125 8.85 2.01 11.83
C CYS A 125 10.13 1.88 10.99
N VAL A 126 10.73 0.69 11.00
CA VAL A 126 11.92 0.38 10.18
C VAL A 126 11.56 -0.59 9.07
N PHE A 127 11.89 -0.25 7.83
CA PHE A 127 11.71 -1.10 6.65
C PHE A 127 13.06 -1.38 5.99
N THR A 128 13.42 -2.66 5.87
CA THR A 128 14.56 -3.10 5.06
C THR A 128 14.22 -4.32 4.22
N GLY A 129 15.00 -4.58 3.19
CA GLY A 129 14.68 -5.64 2.21
C GLY A 129 13.99 -5.05 0.99
N LYS A 130 12.94 -5.70 0.48
CA LYS A 130 12.38 -5.38 -0.83
C LYS A 130 10.90 -5.02 -0.72
N LEU A 131 10.56 -3.80 -1.12
CA LEU A 131 9.19 -3.32 -1.26
C LEU A 131 8.89 -3.17 -2.76
N ARG A 132 7.82 -3.82 -3.23
CA ARG A 132 7.42 -3.83 -4.64
C ARG A 132 5.98 -3.40 -4.80
N LYS A 133 5.72 -2.46 -5.70
CA LYS A 133 4.35 -2.02 -6.03
C LYS A 133 3.61 -1.59 -4.76
N ALA A 134 4.28 -0.85 -3.89
CA ALA A 134 3.75 -0.42 -2.61
C ALA A 134 3.27 1.02 -2.70
N VAL A 135 2.14 1.35 -2.07
CA VAL A 135 1.65 2.73 -2.02
C VAL A 135 1.28 3.06 -0.59
N PHE A 136 1.85 4.16 -0.10
CA PHE A 136 1.54 4.75 1.19
C PHE A 136 0.76 6.05 0.96
N MET A 137 -0.37 6.20 1.65
CA MET A 137 -1.25 7.35 1.52
C MET A 137 -1.18 8.23 2.78
N GLY A 138 -0.90 9.52 2.61
CA GLY A 138 -0.91 10.52 3.69
C GLY A 138 -2.31 10.92 4.16
N ALA A 139 -3.35 10.45 3.49
CA ALA A 139 -4.73 10.64 3.88
C ALA A 139 -5.59 9.45 3.44
N PRO A 140 -6.64 9.10 4.23
CA PRO A 140 -7.57 8.06 3.83
C PRO A 140 -8.47 8.51 2.66
N PRO A 141 -9.12 7.56 1.96
CA PRO A 141 -10.20 7.85 1.02
C PRO A 141 -11.34 8.62 1.67
N ASP A 142 -12.08 9.42 0.91
CA ASP A 142 -13.09 10.35 1.44
C ASP A 142 -14.19 9.63 2.23
N GLU A 143 -14.60 8.44 1.80
CA GLU A 143 -15.59 7.63 2.52
C GLU A 143 -15.10 7.25 3.92
N MET A 144 -13.81 6.89 4.02
CA MET A 144 -13.18 6.55 5.29
C MET A 144 -12.89 7.78 6.16
N ARG A 145 -12.64 8.96 5.56
CA ARG A 145 -12.49 10.21 6.31
C ARG A 145 -13.73 10.52 7.12
N ALA A 146 -14.91 10.41 6.48
CA ALA A 146 -16.19 10.60 7.15
C ALA A 146 -16.44 9.52 8.21
N GLN A 147 -16.18 8.25 7.87
CA GLN A 147 -16.39 7.12 8.78
C GLN A 147 -15.54 7.23 10.06
N TYR A 148 -14.24 7.50 9.91
CA TYR A 148 -13.29 7.52 11.01
C TYR A 148 -13.01 8.93 11.57
N ARG A 149 -13.71 9.95 11.05
CA ARG A 149 -13.56 11.37 11.41
C ARG A 149 -12.10 11.82 11.37
N ARG A 150 -11.44 11.49 10.26
CA ARG A 150 -9.99 11.60 10.12
C ARG A 150 -9.60 12.06 8.73
N ASP A 151 -8.92 13.19 8.63
CA ASP A 151 -8.53 13.76 7.33
C ASP A 151 -7.13 13.38 6.85
N ARG A 152 -6.27 12.89 7.76
CA ARG A 152 -4.84 12.60 7.46
C ARG A 152 -4.36 11.36 8.18
N ASN A 153 -3.51 10.57 7.54
CA ASN A 153 -2.77 9.49 8.15
C ASN A 153 -1.47 10.02 8.78
N GLU A 154 -1.08 9.47 9.92
CA GLU A 154 0.20 9.80 10.55
C GLU A 154 1.29 8.92 9.92
N PHE A 155 2.25 9.55 9.26
CA PHE A 155 3.34 8.89 8.57
C PHE A 155 4.63 9.66 8.83
N CYS A 156 5.37 9.31 9.88
CA CYS A 156 6.53 10.06 10.35
C CYS A 156 7.55 9.14 11.07
N GLY A 157 8.81 9.58 11.10
CA GLY A 157 9.88 8.89 11.82
C GLY A 157 10.30 7.55 11.21
N ASN A 158 9.83 7.21 10.00
CA ASN A 158 10.09 5.91 9.42
C ASN A 158 11.47 5.83 8.75
N ASP A 159 12.15 4.70 8.91
CA ASP A 159 13.43 4.42 8.28
C ASP A 159 13.27 3.42 7.13
N PHE A 160 13.43 3.90 5.90
CA PHE A 160 13.49 3.12 4.67
C PHE A 160 14.91 3.04 4.08
N SER A 161 15.93 3.53 4.78
CA SER A 161 17.29 3.68 4.22
C SER A 161 17.93 2.36 3.80
N GLY A 162 17.54 1.25 4.45
CA GLY A 162 17.95 -0.11 4.09
C GLY A 162 16.99 -0.84 3.16
N ALA A 163 15.97 -0.15 2.61
CA ALA A 163 14.99 -0.74 1.70
C ALA A 163 15.37 -0.56 0.23
N GLN A 164 15.01 -1.55 -0.57
CA GLN A 164 14.95 -1.47 -2.01
C GLN A 164 13.51 -1.21 -2.41
N LEU A 165 13.24 0.01 -2.89
CA LEU A 165 11.91 0.47 -3.29
C LEU A 165 11.76 0.27 -4.80
N PHE A 166 10.89 -0.63 -5.21
CA PHE A 166 10.54 -0.88 -6.60
C PHE A 166 9.08 -0.52 -6.83
N ASP A 167 8.80 0.50 -7.64
CA ASP A 167 7.47 0.99 -7.93
C ASP A 167 6.73 1.33 -6.61
N VAL A 168 7.37 2.17 -5.80
CA VAL A 168 6.82 2.59 -4.49
C VAL A 168 6.39 4.05 -4.57
N GLY A 169 5.15 4.31 -4.19
CA GLY A 169 4.57 5.66 -4.16
C GLY A 169 4.29 6.13 -2.75
N PHE A 170 4.69 7.37 -2.45
CA PHE A 170 4.22 8.13 -1.29
C PHE A 170 3.30 9.23 -1.80
N ARG A 171 2.04 9.21 -1.39
CA ARG A 171 0.98 10.00 -2.04
C ARG A 171 0.12 10.75 -1.03
N ASN A 172 -0.70 11.68 -1.52
CA ASN A 172 -1.71 12.41 -0.74
C ASN A 172 -1.15 13.16 0.48
N GLY A 173 0.04 13.76 0.34
CA GLY A 173 0.58 14.70 1.32
C GLY A 173 1.44 14.10 2.42
N ILE A 174 2.11 12.96 2.17
CA ILE A 174 3.15 12.46 3.07
C ILE A 174 4.35 13.43 3.03
N ASP A 175 4.80 13.87 4.20
CA ASP A 175 6.03 14.64 4.36
C ASP A 175 7.24 13.70 4.37
N LEU A 176 7.94 13.66 3.25
CA LEU A 176 9.13 12.82 3.06
C LEU A 176 10.34 13.33 3.84
N THR A 177 10.35 14.59 4.29
CA THR A 177 11.44 15.11 5.17
C THR A 177 11.42 14.47 6.55
N GLN A 178 10.28 13.91 6.96
CA GLN A 178 10.13 13.17 8.21
C GLN A 178 10.44 11.68 8.07
N GLN A 179 11.00 11.25 6.93
CA GLN A 179 11.37 9.86 6.68
C GLN A 179 12.85 9.79 6.32
N ARG A 180 13.50 8.70 6.72
CA ARG A 180 14.84 8.38 6.25
C ARG A 180 14.74 7.50 5.00
N LEU A 181 14.74 8.13 3.83
CA LEU A 181 14.60 7.44 2.56
C LEU A 181 15.91 6.80 2.09
N PRO A 182 15.86 5.76 1.24
CA PRO A 182 17.07 5.22 0.63
C PRO A 182 17.66 6.24 -0.34
N MET A 183 18.99 6.38 -0.26
CA MET A 183 19.76 7.24 -1.14
C MET A 183 20.65 6.40 -2.05
N GLY A 184 21.07 6.98 -3.17
CA GLY A 184 21.98 6.33 -4.10
C GLY A 184 21.60 6.63 -5.56
N PRO A 185 22.39 6.12 -6.52
CA PRO A 185 22.24 6.43 -7.93
C PRO A 185 20.92 5.92 -8.55
N ASP A 186 20.24 5.00 -7.87
CA ASP A 186 18.95 4.46 -8.32
C ASP A 186 17.75 5.35 -7.94
N TYR A 187 17.95 6.35 -7.07
CA TYR A 187 16.86 7.16 -6.51
C TYR A 187 17.03 8.64 -6.80
N LEU A 188 15.90 9.31 -7.08
CA LEU A 188 15.79 10.74 -7.24
C LEU A 188 14.84 11.30 -6.18
N TYR A 189 15.30 12.29 -5.43
CA TYR A 189 14.46 13.06 -4.51
C TYR A 189 14.16 14.44 -5.10
N ILE A 190 12.88 14.79 -5.14
CA ILE A 190 12.38 16.09 -5.60
C ILE A 190 11.74 16.79 -4.40
N PRO A 191 12.38 17.80 -3.79
CA PRO A 191 11.86 18.48 -2.60
C PRO A 191 10.68 19.42 -2.89
N GLU A 192 10.61 19.96 -4.11
CA GLU A 192 9.50 20.80 -4.60
C GLU A 192 9.12 20.30 -5.99
N ALA A 193 7.99 19.60 -6.06
CA ALA A 193 7.57 18.94 -7.30
C ALA A 193 6.68 19.81 -8.20
N ALA A 194 6.06 20.87 -7.68
CA ALA A 194 5.08 21.62 -8.46
C ALA A 194 5.70 22.30 -9.68
N GLY A 195 6.82 23.01 -9.50
CA GLY A 195 7.53 23.63 -10.61
C GLY A 195 8.09 22.57 -11.58
N THR A 196 8.70 21.53 -11.02
CA THR A 196 9.36 20.45 -11.76
C THR A 196 8.38 19.68 -12.65
N LEU A 197 7.23 19.25 -12.12
CA LEU A 197 6.23 18.48 -12.86
C LEU A 197 5.55 19.32 -13.95
N ARG A 198 5.26 20.61 -13.68
CA ARG A 198 4.67 21.51 -14.68
C ARG A 198 5.62 21.76 -15.84
N ALA A 199 6.91 21.99 -15.56
CA ALA A 199 7.92 22.16 -16.59
C ALA A 199 8.06 20.89 -17.44
N ALA A 200 8.16 19.72 -16.80
CA ALA A 200 8.21 18.44 -17.49
C ALA A 200 6.98 18.18 -18.36
N TRP A 201 5.78 18.55 -17.89
CA TRP A 201 4.55 18.45 -18.69
C TRP A 201 4.58 19.36 -19.92
N ALA A 202 4.97 20.62 -19.75
CA ALA A 202 5.05 21.60 -20.83
C ALA A 202 6.09 21.22 -21.89
N GLU A 203 7.15 20.52 -21.49
CA GLU A 203 8.12 19.94 -22.42
C GLU A 203 7.54 18.72 -23.14
N ALA A 204 7.03 17.74 -22.37
CA ALA A 204 6.57 16.45 -22.91
C ALA A 204 5.45 16.59 -23.94
N ILE A 205 4.57 17.59 -23.81
CA ILE A 205 3.49 17.82 -24.80
C ILE A 205 4.04 18.15 -26.21
N THR A 206 5.25 18.68 -26.30
CA THR A 206 5.90 19.04 -27.57
C THR A 206 6.59 17.87 -28.26
N TRP A 207 6.77 16.73 -27.57
CA TRP A 207 7.47 15.58 -28.12
C TRP A 207 6.74 14.97 -29.31
N THR A 208 7.50 14.49 -30.30
CA THR A 208 6.95 13.94 -31.55
C THR A 208 6.68 12.45 -31.48
N GLU A 209 7.36 11.76 -30.57
CA GLU A 209 7.28 10.33 -30.29
C GLU A 209 5.98 10.01 -29.55
N LEU A 210 4.88 9.85 -30.29
CA LEU A 210 3.52 9.78 -29.74
C LEU A 210 3.33 8.75 -28.61
N GLU A 211 3.94 7.57 -28.74
CA GLU A 211 3.81 6.50 -27.75
C GLU A 211 4.56 6.83 -26.45
N ILE A 212 5.79 7.35 -26.55
CA ILE A 212 6.58 7.82 -25.40
C ILE A 212 5.86 9.00 -24.73
N ARG A 213 5.40 9.98 -25.52
CA ARG A 213 4.66 11.15 -25.04
C ARG A 213 3.43 10.74 -24.23
N ARG A 214 2.61 9.82 -24.75
CA ARG A 214 1.41 9.35 -24.05
C ARG A 214 1.74 8.75 -22.68
N VAL A 215 2.73 7.87 -22.61
CA VAL A 215 3.12 7.22 -21.36
C VAL A 215 3.64 8.25 -20.35
N VAL A 216 4.52 9.15 -20.78
CA VAL A 216 5.07 10.20 -19.91
C VAL A 216 3.98 11.13 -19.38
N LEU A 217 3.05 11.57 -20.23
CA LEU A 217 1.94 12.42 -19.79
C LEU A 217 1.01 11.71 -18.79
N ILE A 218 0.80 10.39 -18.89
CA ILE A 218 0.06 9.64 -17.87
C ILE A 218 0.77 9.70 -16.52
N TRP A 219 2.09 9.43 -16.49
CA TRP A 219 2.87 9.48 -15.26
C TRP A 219 2.93 10.87 -14.63
N LEU A 220 3.15 11.90 -15.44
CA LEU A 220 3.12 13.29 -14.97
C LEU A 220 1.73 13.68 -14.47
N GLY A 221 0.66 13.20 -15.12
CA GLY A 221 -0.72 13.45 -14.70
C GLY A 221 -1.01 12.87 -13.32
N ILE A 222 -0.53 11.65 -13.04
CA ILE A 222 -0.61 11.04 -11.70
C ILE A 222 0.14 11.91 -10.68
N GLY A 223 1.36 12.36 -10.99
CA GLY A 223 2.13 13.23 -10.10
C GLY A 223 1.44 14.58 -9.82
N ILE A 224 0.83 15.19 -10.85
CA ILE A 224 0.06 16.44 -10.72
C ILE A 224 -1.17 16.23 -9.83
N GLU A 225 -1.88 15.11 -9.99
CA GLU A 225 -3.01 14.78 -9.13
C GLU A 225 -2.58 14.58 -7.67
N ASP A 226 -1.50 13.83 -7.42
CA ASP A 226 -0.94 13.64 -6.07
C ASP A 226 -0.54 15.00 -5.46
N MET A 227 0.02 15.93 -6.27
CA MET A 227 0.35 17.29 -5.85
C MET A 227 -0.90 18.11 -5.49
N ASN A 228 -1.96 18.04 -6.29
CA ASN A 228 -3.24 18.69 -5.98
C ASN A 228 -3.83 18.15 -4.67
N ARG A 229 -3.52 16.91 -4.32
CA ARG A 229 -3.86 16.27 -3.03
C ARG A 229 -2.85 16.55 -1.91
N GLY A 230 -1.94 17.50 -2.12
CA GLY A 230 -1.01 18.03 -1.12
C GLY A 230 0.37 17.38 -1.11
N GLN A 231 0.69 16.47 -2.04
CA GLN A 231 2.03 15.90 -2.14
C GLN A 231 3.03 16.94 -2.67
N LYS A 232 3.97 17.36 -1.82
CA LYS A 232 4.99 18.37 -2.20
C LYS A 232 6.28 17.76 -2.71
N GLN A 233 6.63 16.60 -2.18
CA GLN A 233 7.93 15.96 -2.35
C GLN A 233 7.76 14.60 -3.01
N PHE A 234 8.69 14.21 -3.87
CA PHE A 234 8.67 12.91 -4.54
C PHE A 234 9.98 12.18 -4.32
N HIS A 235 9.90 10.89 -4.05
CA HIS A 235 11.04 9.96 -4.08
C HIS A 235 10.75 8.94 -5.16
N LEU A 236 11.58 8.95 -6.19
CA LEU A 236 11.36 8.20 -7.42
C LEU A 236 12.54 7.28 -7.65
N ARG A 237 12.27 6.16 -8.29
CA ARG A 237 13.29 5.30 -8.87
C ARG A 237 13.10 5.32 -10.39
N PRO A 238 13.93 6.04 -11.16
CA PRO A 238 13.72 6.21 -12.61
C PRO A 238 13.67 4.90 -13.39
N LYS A 239 14.32 3.84 -12.88
CA LYS A 239 14.27 2.49 -13.47
C LYS A 239 12.90 1.81 -13.37
N ASP A 240 12.00 2.32 -12.54
CA ASP A 240 10.63 1.81 -12.38
C ASP A 240 9.64 2.47 -13.35
N SER A 241 10.13 3.38 -14.21
CA SER A 241 9.38 3.90 -15.35
C SER A 241 9.17 2.77 -16.37
N TYR A 242 8.33 1.78 -16.05
CA TYR A 242 7.93 0.74 -16.97
C TYR A 242 7.09 1.37 -18.09
N GLY A 243 7.77 1.77 -19.15
CA GLY A 243 7.21 2.03 -20.46
C GLY A 243 7.97 1.19 -21.48
N PHE A 244 7.23 0.57 -22.40
CA PHE A 244 7.65 -0.21 -23.58
C PHE A 244 7.88 -1.72 -23.48
N GLY A 245 8.68 -2.24 -22.54
CA GLY A 245 9.13 -3.65 -22.63
C GLY A 245 8.07 -4.72 -22.38
N ASP A 246 7.16 -4.48 -21.42
CA ASP A 246 6.25 -5.51 -20.92
C ASP A 246 4.82 -5.40 -21.48
N MET A 247 4.36 -4.21 -21.91
CA MET A 247 3.06 -4.06 -22.61
C MET A 247 3.01 -4.84 -23.94
N LYS A 248 4.15 -4.96 -24.65
CA LYS A 248 4.21 -5.79 -25.87
C LYS A 248 4.17 -7.29 -25.57
N ARG A 249 4.66 -7.74 -24.41
CA ARG A 249 4.67 -9.18 -24.06
C ARG A 249 3.30 -9.66 -23.63
N ASP A 250 2.53 -8.81 -22.96
CA ASP A 250 1.20 -9.19 -22.47
C ASP A 250 0.12 -9.12 -23.57
N MET A 251 0.30 -8.31 -24.63
CA MET A 251 -0.59 -8.33 -25.80
C MET A 251 -0.32 -9.47 -26.80
N HIS A 252 0.83 -10.14 -26.73
CA HIS A 252 1.17 -11.27 -27.60
C HIS A 252 1.02 -12.64 -26.91
N ARG A 253 0.49 -12.69 -25.69
CA ARG A 253 0.22 -13.94 -24.96
C ARG A 253 -1.22 -14.43 -25.01
N ASP A 254 -2.13 -13.63 -25.56
CA ASP A 254 -3.51 -14.03 -25.87
C ASP A 254 -3.71 -14.13 -27.40
N GLY A 255 -2.82 -14.88 -28.05
CA GLY A 255 -2.99 -15.40 -29.41
C GLY A 255 -3.41 -16.86 -29.38
#